data_AF-A0A952YXC9-F1
#
_entry.id   AF-A0A952YXC9-F1
#
_cell.length_a   1.000
_cell.length_b   1.000
_cell.length_c   1.000
_cell.angle_alpha   90.00
_cell.angle_beta   90.00
_cell.angle_gamma   90.00
#
_symmetry.space_group_name_H-M   'P 1'
#
loop_
_entity.id
_entity.type
_entity.pdbx_description
1 polymer ?
#
loop_
_entity_poly.entity_id
_entity_poly.type
_entity_poly.pdbx_seq_one_letter_code
_entity_poly.pdbx_strand_id
1 'polypeptide(L)'
;MTKTARDRDPMDPVRMASLKHWGDLPEGASERMTDEAEVDCGWGRLIFGQTYGSPERLAEAIRRETPGRRDVALYIRDPHVVVALAPQQLFLDPSHTFRLALQAAPLEAPPAAGLRIRSARPDDEAAVNRIYLSRSMVPVREGFFADARDDAALLLLVAEDADSGAVLGAVTGVDHVAACSDPDAGASLWSLAVDPQGTRPGVGEALVRALAARFRTRGRSYLDLSVMHDNAEAIALYEKLGFERVPVYCVKNKNPINEKLYVGPDSFGELNVYARILVDEARRRGIGVEVLDAGHGFFRLSLGGRTITCRESLSELTSAIAMSRCDDKRVTRRVLTDAGLRMPEQMLAGNRGALGAFVARHGRVVVKPARGEQGRGVKVDLRNLAEVEHAIAGARRFCEDVIVEELVPGEDLRIVVIDHQVVAAATRSPAQVTGDG
;
A
#
# COMPACT_ATOMS: atom_id res chain seq x y z
N MET A 1 -52.32 11.24 7.12
CA MET A 1 -51.43 11.56 8.25
C MET A 1 -50.03 11.08 7.89
N THR A 2 -49.19 11.97 7.38
CA THR A 2 -47.82 11.66 6.96
C THR A 2 -46.96 11.50 8.21
N LYS A 3 -46.55 10.28 8.54
CA LYS A 3 -45.54 10.04 9.59
C LYS A 3 -44.31 10.90 9.28
N THR A 4 -43.95 11.80 10.19
CA THR A 4 -42.72 12.59 10.07
C THR A 4 -41.50 11.64 10.09
N ALA A 5 -40.35 12.07 9.56
CA ALA A 5 -39.12 11.26 9.53
C ALA A 5 -38.71 10.69 10.90
N ARG A 6 -39.19 11.28 12.01
CA ARG A 6 -38.95 10.83 13.39
C ARG A 6 -39.66 9.51 13.77
N ASP A 7 -40.69 9.08 13.05
CA ASP A 7 -41.47 7.85 13.35
C ASP A 7 -41.05 6.64 12.50
N ARG A 8 -39.98 6.76 11.72
CA ARG A 8 -39.44 5.65 10.92
C ARG A 8 -38.42 4.88 11.74
N ASP A 9 -38.53 3.55 11.71
CA ASP A 9 -37.54 2.67 12.29
C ASP A 9 -36.20 2.86 11.52
N PRO A 10 -35.14 3.36 12.19
CA PRO A 10 -33.86 3.63 11.53
C PRO A 10 -33.13 2.35 11.07
N MET A 11 -33.65 1.17 11.43
CA MET A 11 -33.10 -0.14 11.08
C MET A 11 -33.88 -0.83 9.94
N ASP A 12 -34.96 -0.25 9.41
CA ASP A 12 -35.77 -0.88 8.35
C ASP A 12 -35.07 -0.81 6.97
N PRO A 13 -34.56 -1.94 6.43
CA PRO A 13 -33.79 -1.93 5.19
C PRO A 13 -34.65 -1.70 3.94
N VAL A 14 -35.98 -1.79 4.04
CA VAL A 14 -36.90 -1.56 2.91
C VAL A 14 -37.23 -0.08 2.78
N ARG A 15 -37.30 0.63 3.91
CA ARG A 15 -37.74 2.04 3.96
C ARG A 15 -36.61 3.05 4.01
N MET A 16 -35.43 2.65 4.47
CA MET A 16 -34.26 3.51 4.58
C MET A 16 -33.46 3.48 3.28
N ALA A 17 -33.31 4.64 2.63
CA ALA A 17 -32.48 4.78 1.43
C ALA A 17 -31.03 4.37 1.69
N SER A 18 -30.54 4.64 2.91
CA SER A 18 -29.19 4.29 3.39
C SER A 18 -28.95 2.79 3.57
N LEU A 19 -29.99 1.97 3.72
CA LEU A 19 -29.87 0.50 3.89
C LEU A 19 -30.25 -0.28 2.63
N LYS A 20 -31.05 0.34 1.76
CA LYS A 20 -31.56 -0.29 0.54
C LYS A 20 -30.52 -0.23 -0.58
N HIS A 21 -29.60 -1.18 -0.59
CA HIS A 21 -28.56 -1.29 -1.60
C HIS A 21 -28.99 -2.04 -2.88
N TRP A 22 -30.26 -2.44 -3.03
CA TRP A 22 -30.77 -3.16 -4.20
C TRP A 22 -32.13 -2.60 -4.66
N GLY A 23 -32.44 -2.77 -5.95
CA GLY A 23 -33.70 -2.31 -6.53
C GLY A 23 -33.92 -0.81 -6.35
N ASP A 24 -35.13 -0.30 -6.61
CA ASP A 24 -35.40 1.14 -6.57
C ASP A 24 -35.32 1.73 -5.16
N LEU A 25 -34.81 2.96 -5.05
CA LEU A 25 -34.84 3.70 -3.79
C LEU A 25 -36.28 3.91 -3.30
N PRO A 26 -36.49 4.16 -1.99
CA PRO A 26 -37.79 4.56 -1.48
C PRO A 26 -38.35 5.79 -2.22
N GLU A 27 -39.67 5.83 -2.38
CA GLU A 27 -40.35 6.89 -3.15
C GLU A 27 -39.93 8.31 -2.70
N GLY A 28 -39.57 9.15 -3.68
CA GLY A 28 -39.10 10.52 -3.48
C GLY A 28 -37.74 10.64 -2.76
N ALA A 29 -37.01 9.55 -2.49
CA ALA A 29 -35.67 9.65 -1.89
C ALA A 29 -34.68 10.30 -2.85
N SER A 30 -34.61 9.83 -4.11
CA SER A 30 -33.67 10.36 -5.11
C SER A 30 -33.90 11.83 -5.43
N GLU A 31 -35.15 12.30 -5.45
CA GLU A 31 -35.51 13.68 -5.77
C GLU A 31 -35.11 14.68 -4.68
N ARG A 32 -34.93 14.20 -3.44
CA ARG A 32 -34.55 15.03 -2.29
C ARG A 32 -33.04 15.15 -2.11
N MET A 33 -32.28 14.15 -2.56
CA MET A 33 -30.85 14.11 -2.34
C MET A 33 -30.10 15.03 -3.31
N THR A 34 -28.98 15.57 -2.86
CA THR A 34 -28.01 16.24 -3.72
C THR A 34 -27.40 15.20 -4.68
N ASP A 35 -27.37 15.47 -5.99
CA ASP A 35 -26.76 14.57 -6.98
C ASP A 35 -25.23 14.50 -6.78
N GLU A 36 -24.67 13.28 -6.86
CA GLU A 36 -23.22 13.00 -6.76
C GLU A 36 -22.52 13.67 -5.55
N ALA A 37 -23.10 13.52 -4.37
CA ALA A 37 -22.57 14.15 -3.17
C ALA A 37 -21.25 13.49 -2.69
N GLU A 38 -20.27 14.34 -2.41
CA GLU A 38 -18.96 13.98 -1.89
C GLU A 38 -18.58 14.96 -0.76
N VAL A 39 -17.90 14.48 0.29
CA VAL A 39 -17.38 15.32 1.39
C VAL A 39 -15.87 15.09 1.52
N ASP A 40 -15.07 16.16 1.51
CA ASP A 40 -13.64 16.07 1.83
C ASP A 40 -13.46 15.85 3.33
N CYS A 41 -12.93 14.69 3.71
CA CYS A 41 -12.66 14.32 5.10
C CYS A 41 -11.18 14.55 5.49
N GLY A 42 -10.41 15.24 4.64
CA GLY A 42 -9.01 15.59 4.88
C GLY A 42 -8.02 14.49 4.50
N TRP A 43 -8.36 13.22 4.72
CA TRP A 43 -7.60 12.02 4.28
C TRP A 43 -8.02 11.52 2.89
N GLY A 44 -9.13 12.02 2.37
CA GLY A 44 -9.80 11.56 1.15
C GLY A 44 -11.27 11.98 1.17
N ARG A 45 -12.01 11.56 0.15
CA ARG A 45 -13.42 11.88 -0.02
C ARG A 45 -14.31 10.77 0.53
N LEU A 46 -15.34 11.14 1.27
CA LEU A 46 -16.48 10.28 1.52
C LEU A 46 -17.49 10.49 0.38
N ILE A 47 -17.69 9.44 -0.42
CA ILE A 47 -18.56 9.45 -1.59
C ILE A 47 -19.89 8.77 -1.23
N PHE A 48 -21.01 9.48 -1.38
CA PHE A 48 -22.34 8.96 -1.04
C PHE A 48 -22.94 8.21 -2.22
N GLY A 49 -22.70 6.90 -2.30
CA GLY A 49 -23.03 6.07 -3.47
C GLY A 49 -24.52 6.08 -3.86
N GLN A 50 -25.42 6.25 -2.89
CA GLN A 50 -26.87 6.32 -3.12
C GLN A 50 -27.31 7.60 -3.87
N THR A 51 -26.43 8.59 -3.97
CA THR A 51 -26.70 9.87 -4.65
C THR A 51 -26.33 9.87 -6.13
N TYR A 52 -25.70 8.80 -6.62
CA TYR A 52 -25.30 8.70 -8.02
C TYR A 52 -26.41 8.05 -8.85
N GLY A 53 -26.77 8.69 -9.96
CA GLY A 53 -27.82 8.21 -10.86
C GLY A 53 -27.48 6.90 -11.60
N SER A 54 -26.22 6.47 -11.65
CA SER A 54 -25.81 5.21 -12.27
C SER A 54 -24.53 4.63 -11.67
N PRO A 55 -24.32 3.30 -11.74
CA PRO A 55 -23.10 2.66 -11.24
C PRO A 55 -21.84 3.09 -12.02
N GLU A 56 -21.94 3.48 -13.29
CA GLU A 56 -20.83 4.00 -14.11
C GLU A 56 -20.32 5.33 -13.59
N ARG A 57 -21.23 6.26 -13.26
CA ARG A 57 -20.86 7.56 -12.70
C ARG A 57 -20.18 7.41 -11.35
N LEU A 58 -20.69 6.51 -10.50
CA LEU A 58 -20.07 6.21 -9.20
C LEU A 58 -18.69 5.55 -9.36
N ALA A 59 -18.54 4.58 -10.27
CA ALA A 59 -17.25 3.94 -10.53
C ALA A 59 -16.20 4.96 -11.02
N GLU A 60 -16.59 5.87 -11.92
CA GLU A 60 -15.73 6.96 -12.38
C GLU A 60 -15.36 7.89 -11.21
N ALA A 61 -16.32 8.25 -10.34
CA ALA A 61 -16.08 9.10 -9.19
C ALA A 61 -15.05 8.50 -8.21
N ILE A 62 -15.13 7.21 -7.91
CA ILE A 62 -14.17 6.51 -7.05
C ILE A 62 -12.77 6.47 -7.69
N ARG A 63 -12.70 6.28 -9.01
CA ARG A 63 -11.43 6.26 -9.76
C ARG A 63 -10.72 7.60 -9.86
N ARG A 64 -11.41 8.72 -9.59
CA ARG A 64 -10.80 10.06 -9.52
C ARG A 64 -9.90 10.26 -8.30
N GLU A 65 -9.80 9.27 -7.40
CA GLU A 65 -8.89 9.31 -6.27
C GLU A 65 -7.44 9.62 -6.70
N THR A 66 -6.82 10.60 -6.04
CA THR A 66 -5.45 11.03 -6.30
C THR A 66 -4.45 10.35 -5.36
N PRO A 67 -3.16 10.22 -5.73
CA PRO A 67 -2.14 9.64 -4.87
C PRO A 67 -2.08 10.28 -3.47
N GLY A 68 -1.95 9.43 -2.44
CA GLY A 68 -1.91 9.87 -1.03
C GLY A 68 -3.28 10.16 -0.42
N ARG A 69 -4.37 10.09 -1.20
CA ARG A 69 -5.75 10.11 -0.71
C ARG A 69 -6.31 8.71 -0.60
N ARG A 70 -7.31 8.55 0.26
CA ARG A 70 -7.99 7.28 0.47
C ARG A 70 -9.49 7.49 0.45
N ASP A 71 -10.09 7.52 -0.71
CA ASP A 71 -11.52 7.73 -0.86
C ASP A 71 -12.31 6.51 -0.37
N VAL A 72 -13.50 6.76 0.14
CA VAL A 72 -14.44 5.74 0.58
C VAL A 72 -15.80 6.02 -0.02
N ALA A 73 -16.27 5.17 -0.93
CA ALA A 73 -17.68 5.17 -1.31
C ALA A 73 -18.46 4.26 -0.35
N LEU A 74 -19.50 4.82 0.27
CA LEU A 74 -20.40 4.12 1.19
C LEU A 74 -21.84 4.21 0.64
N TYR A 75 -22.77 3.40 1.17
CA TYR A 75 -24.19 3.39 0.77
C TYR A 75 -24.40 3.06 -0.71
N ILE A 76 -23.53 2.21 -1.23
CA ILE A 76 -23.47 1.88 -2.64
C ILE A 76 -24.66 0.99 -3.01
N ARG A 77 -25.35 1.36 -4.09
CA ARG A 77 -26.36 0.52 -4.74
C ARG A 77 -25.69 -0.48 -5.66
N ASP A 78 -26.13 -1.73 -5.59
CA ASP A 78 -25.62 -2.87 -6.36
C ASP A 78 -24.08 -2.89 -6.42
N PRO A 79 -23.38 -2.99 -5.27
CA PRO A 79 -21.93 -2.80 -5.20
C PRO A 79 -21.15 -3.79 -6.09
N HIS A 80 -21.70 -4.99 -6.33
CA HIS A 80 -21.13 -5.97 -7.24
C HIS A 80 -21.14 -5.49 -8.71
N VAL A 81 -22.13 -4.69 -9.12
CA VAL A 81 -22.20 -4.07 -10.45
C VAL A 81 -21.14 -2.98 -10.57
N VAL A 82 -21.01 -2.11 -9.56
CA VAL A 82 -20.00 -1.03 -9.53
C VAL A 82 -18.58 -1.62 -9.64
N VAL A 83 -18.28 -2.66 -8.87
CA VAL A 83 -16.98 -3.34 -8.95
C VAL A 83 -16.75 -3.98 -10.33
N ALA A 84 -17.77 -4.55 -10.95
CA ALA A 84 -17.66 -5.19 -12.26
C ALA A 84 -17.35 -4.21 -13.41
N LEU A 85 -17.64 -2.92 -13.25
CA LEU A 85 -17.31 -1.88 -14.23
C LEU A 85 -15.81 -1.56 -14.30
N ALA A 86 -15.08 -1.74 -13.19
CA ALA A 86 -13.64 -1.50 -13.13
C ALA A 86 -12.93 -2.49 -12.20
N PRO A 87 -12.97 -3.81 -12.47
CA PRO A 87 -12.53 -4.86 -11.54
C PRO A 87 -11.02 -4.86 -11.27
N GLN A 88 -10.23 -4.26 -12.15
CA GLN A 88 -8.79 -4.07 -11.96
C GLN A 88 -8.45 -2.88 -11.05
N GLN A 89 -9.40 -1.99 -10.80
CA GLN A 89 -9.19 -0.77 -10.01
C GLN A 89 -10.08 -0.71 -8.77
N LEU A 90 -11.24 -1.36 -8.76
CA LEU A 90 -12.18 -1.31 -7.65
C LEU A 90 -12.24 -2.65 -6.92
N PHE A 91 -12.52 -2.60 -5.62
CA PHE A 91 -12.77 -3.77 -4.80
C PHE A 91 -13.82 -3.46 -3.72
N LEU A 92 -14.52 -4.50 -3.27
CA LEU A 92 -15.38 -4.43 -2.11
C LEU A 92 -14.51 -4.44 -0.85
N ASP A 93 -14.57 -3.38 -0.07
CA ASP A 93 -13.78 -3.24 1.15
C ASP A 93 -14.26 -4.24 2.21
N PRO A 94 -13.36 -5.05 2.83
CA PRO A 94 -13.74 -6.10 3.77
C PRO A 94 -14.00 -5.53 5.17
N SER A 95 -14.82 -4.49 5.25
CA SER A 95 -15.31 -3.90 6.48
C SER A 95 -16.73 -4.33 6.79
N HIS A 96 -17.12 -4.16 8.04
CA HIS A 96 -18.49 -4.25 8.50
C HIS A 96 -18.99 -2.83 8.77
N THR A 97 -20.21 -2.54 8.31
CA THR A 97 -20.88 -1.30 8.66
C THR A 97 -21.78 -1.55 9.86
N PHE A 98 -21.69 -0.66 10.83
CA PHE A 98 -22.45 -0.68 12.08
C PHE A 98 -23.27 0.61 12.18
N ARG A 99 -24.49 0.50 12.69
CA ARG A 99 -25.46 1.58 12.87
C ARG A 99 -25.90 1.68 14.32
N LEU A 100 -25.92 2.88 14.86
CA LEU A 100 -26.54 3.21 16.13
C LEU A 100 -27.83 3.99 15.91
N ALA A 101 -28.97 3.47 16.36
CA ALA A 101 -30.23 4.20 16.41
C ALA A 101 -30.18 5.28 17.51
N LEU A 102 -30.01 6.56 17.14
CA LEU A 102 -29.68 7.63 18.08
C LEU A 102 -30.76 7.89 19.14
N GLN A 103 -32.03 7.69 18.79
CA GLN A 103 -33.16 7.93 19.69
C GLN A 103 -33.31 6.84 20.77
N ALA A 104 -32.90 5.62 20.46
CA ALA A 104 -32.95 4.48 21.39
C ALA A 104 -31.66 4.32 22.21
N ALA A 105 -30.57 4.97 21.78
CA ALA A 105 -29.25 4.78 22.37
C ALA A 105 -29.09 5.45 23.76
N PRO A 106 -28.55 4.73 24.76
CA PRO A 106 -28.14 5.33 26.02
C PRO A 106 -26.83 6.09 25.80
N LEU A 107 -26.92 7.41 25.54
CA LEU A 107 -25.78 8.27 25.20
C LEU A 107 -25.13 8.97 26.40
N GLU A 108 -25.60 8.72 27.62
CA GLU A 108 -24.96 9.27 28.81
C GLU A 108 -23.53 8.72 28.92
N ALA A 109 -22.56 9.62 28.97
CA ALA A 109 -21.17 9.26 29.19
C ALA A 109 -20.96 8.99 30.68
N PRO A 110 -20.29 7.89 31.07
CA PRO A 110 -19.72 7.84 32.40
C PRO A 110 -18.76 9.03 32.57
N PRO A 111 -18.71 9.70 33.73
CA PRO A 111 -17.77 10.79 33.96
C PRO A 111 -16.35 10.27 33.76
N ALA A 112 -15.73 10.66 32.64
CA ALA A 112 -14.35 10.30 32.34
C ALA A 112 -13.45 11.24 33.16
N ALA A 113 -12.97 10.76 34.31
CA ALA A 113 -12.14 11.54 35.21
C ALA A 113 -10.90 12.09 34.49
N GLY A 114 -10.84 13.42 34.34
CA GLY A 114 -9.74 14.11 33.68
C GLY A 114 -9.77 14.13 32.15
N LEU A 115 -10.91 13.82 31.52
CA LEU A 115 -11.10 13.89 30.07
C LEU A 115 -12.10 14.97 29.68
N ARG A 116 -11.73 15.84 28.74
CA ARG A 116 -12.61 16.88 28.19
C ARG A 116 -12.82 16.65 26.69
N ILE A 117 -14.06 16.38 26.28
CA ILE A 117 -14.42 16.30 24.86
C ILE A 117 -14.90 17.67 24.36
N ARG A 118 -14.26 18.18 23.32
CA ARG A 118 -14.59 19.49 22.73
C ARG A 118 -14.52 19.46 21.21
N SER A 119 -15.06 20.50 20.57
CA SER A 119 -14.83 20.72 19.15
C SER A 119 -13.33 20.93 18.88
N ALA A 120 -12.87 20.41 17.75
CA ALA A 120 -11.51 20.64 17.28
C ALA A 120 -11.31 22.11 16.87
N ARG A 121 -10.06 22.55 16.95
CA ARG A 121 -9.57 23.87 16.54
C ARG A 121 -8.49 23.67 15.47
N PRO A 122 -8.23 24.67 14.61
CA PRO A 122 -7.14 24.58 13.62
C PRO A 122 -5.79 24.14 14.22
N ASP A 123 -5.45 24.65 15.41
CA ASP A 123 -4.19 24.32 16.10
C ASP A 123 -4.09 22.85 16.57
N ASP A 124 -5.20 22.09 16.62
CA ASP A 124 -5.18 20.67 16.99
C ASP A 124 -4.66 19.78 15.85
N GLU A 125 -4.60 20.27 14.61
CA GLU A 125 -4.32 19.48 13.39
C GLU A 125 -3.01 18.70 13.50
N ALA A 126 -1.93 19.35 13.95
CA ALA A 126 -0.63 18.70 14.10
C ALA A 126 -0.66 17.55 15.12
N ALA A 127 -1.37 17.74 16.24
CA ALA A 127 -1.50 16.72 17.27
C ALA A 127 -2.36 15.54 16.79
N VAL A 128 -3.43 15.81 16.04
CA VAL A 128 -4.27 14.76 15.45
C VAL A 128 -3.52 13.98 14.37
N ASN A 129 -2.78 14.66 13.49
CA ASN A 129 -1.96 14.01 12.47
C ASN A 129 -0.86 13.13 13.09
N ARG A 130 -0.24 13.56 14.20
CA ARG A 130 0.66 12.70 14.99
C ARG A 130 -0.03 11.40 15.42
N ILE A 131 -1.25 11.51 15.96
CA ILE A 131 -2.03 10.33 16.41
C ILE A 131 -2.37 9.43 15.22
N TYR A 132 -2.84 9.98 14.10
CA TYR A 132 -3.15 9.21 12.89
C TYR A 132 -1.92 8.45 12.38
N LEU A 133 -0.76 9.10 12.28
CA LEU A 133 0.48 8.44 11.88
C LEU A 133 0.89 7.33 12.86
N SER A 134 0.75 7.55 14.17
CA SER A 134 1.06 6.52 15.18
C SER A 134 0.15 5.28 15.11
N ARG A 135 -1.02 5.43 14.47
CA ARG A 135 -2.00 4.36 14.23
C ARG A 135 -1.97 3.83 12.79
N SER A 136 -0.95 4.18 12.01
CA SER A 136 -0.82 3.81 10.59
C SER A 136 -2.03 4.25 9.74
N MET A 137 -2.65 5.36 10.11
CA MET A 137 -3.75 5.98 9.37
C MET A 137 -3.21 7.06 8.42
N VAL A 138 -3.97 7.35 7.36
CA VAL A 138 -3.67 8.46 6.45
C VAL A 138 -3.91 9.78 7.21
N PRO A 139 -2.91 10.67 7.32
CA PRO A 139 -3.08 11.97 7.94
C PRO A 139 -4.02 12.86 7.10
N VAL A 140 -4.62 13.86 7.72
CA VAL A 140 -5.35 14.89 6.98
C VAL A 140 -4.36 15.82 6.28
N ARG A 141 -4.80 16.42 5.16
CA ARG A 141 -4.03 17.49 4.51
C ARG A 141 -3.89 18.71 5.41
N GLU A 142 -2.82 19.47 5.16
CA GLU A 142 -2.59 20.76 5.79
C GLU A 142 -3.79 21.70 5.58
N GLY A 143 -4.19 22.38 6.66
CA GLY A 143 -5.27 23.36 6.67
C GLY A 143 -6.68 22.77 6.71
N PHE A 144 -6.82 21.43 6.72
CA PHE A 144 -8.12 20.78 6.75
C PHE A 144 -8.96 21.18 7.97
N PHE A 145 -8.37 21.32 9.15
CA PHE A 145 -9.14 21.68 10.35
C PHE A 145 -9.68 23.11 10.30
N ALA A 146 -9.01 24.01 9.57
CA ALA A 146 -9.52 25.36 9.31
C ALA A 146 -10.69 25.33 8.33
N ASP A 147 -10.54 24.62 7.22
CA ASP A 147 -11.59 24.47 6.20
C ASP A 147 -12.86 23.81 6.78
N ALA A 148 -12.66 22.72 7.53
CA ALA A 148 -13.74 21.92 8.09
C ALA A 148 -14.52 22.62 9.23
N ARG A 149 -13.98 23.72 9.77
CA ARG A 149 -14.67 24.51 10.81
C ARG A 149 -15.92 25.19 10.26
N ASP A 150 -15.88 25.59 8.99
CA ASP A 150 -16.96 26.33 8.33
C ASP A 150 -17.83 25.41 7.45
N ASP A 151 -17.49 24.12 7.36
CA ASP A 151 -18.28 23.12 6.65
C ASP A 151 -19.40 22.55 7.55
N ALA A 152 -20.65 22.79 7.16
CA ALA A 152 -21.83 22.32 7.89
C ALA A 152 -21.97 20.79 7.93
N ALA A 153 -21.37 20.08 6.96
CA ALA A 153 -21.36 18.62 6.91
C ALA A 153 -20.38 18.02 7.91
N LEU A 154 -19.36 18.75 8.37
CA LEU A 154 -18.31 18.22 9.23
C LEU A 154 -18.52 18.57 10.71
N LEU A 155 -18.18 17.62 11.57
CA LEU A 155 -18.14 17.79 13.01
C LEU A 155 -16.91 17.10 13.59
N LEU A 156 -15.86 17.86 13.83
CA LEU A 156 -14.61 17.36 14.39
C LEU A 156 -14.59 17.51 15.91
N LEU A 157 -14.36 16.42 16.63
CA LEU A 157 -14.18 16.42 18.07
C LEU A 157 -12.79 15.90 18.44
N VAL A 158 -12.23 16.49 19.48
CA VAL A 158 -11.00 15.99 20.12
C VAL A 158 -11.25 15.69 21.59
N ALA A 159 -10.52 14.69 22.08
CA ALA A 159 -10.40 14.37 23.48
C ALA A 159 -9.14 15.03 24.02
N GLU A 160 -9.30 15.94 24.97
CA GLU A 160 -8.23 16.66 25.64
C GLU A 160 -8.05 16.09 27.05
N ASP A 161 -6.81 15.83 27.44
CA ASP A 161 -6.46 15.58 28.84
C ASP A 161 -6.65 16.87 29.64
N ALA A 162 -7.51 16.83 30.66
CA ALA A 162 -7.92 18.02 31.39
C ALA A 162 -6.78 18.66 32.21
N ASP A 163 -5.74 17.89 32.54
CA ASP A 163 -4.63 18.34 33.39
C ASP A 163 -3.50 18.94 32.54
N SER A 164 -3.10 18.26 31.46
CA SER A 164 -1.98 18.64 30.59
C SER A 164 -2.40 19.46 29.36
N GLY A 165 -3.67 19.43 28.97
CA GLY A 165 -4.16 20.03 27.73
C GLY A 165 -3.77 19.25 26.47
N ALA A 166 -3.14 18.08 26.61
CA ALA A 166 -2.72 17.27 25.47
C ALA A 166 -3.92 16.65 24.74
N VAL A 167 -3.89 16.65 23.41
CA VAL A 167 -4.85 15.91 22.60
C VAL A 167 -4.53 14.42 22.69
N LEU A 168 -5.50 13.63 23.17
CA LEU A 168 -5.42 12.18 23.37
C LEU A 168 -6.17 11.38 22.30
N GLY A 169 -6.99 12.04 21.47
CA GLY A 169 -7.75 11.36 20.42
C GLY A 169 -8.63 12.32 19.65
N ALA A 170 -9.14 11.84 18.52
CA ALA A 170 -10.01 12.61 17.64
C ALA A 170 -11.04 11.72 16.96
N VAL A 171 -12.15 12.32 16.53
CA VAL A 171 -13.17 11.70 15.67
C VAL A 171 -13.76 12.74 14.73
N THR A 172 -14.04 12.33 13.49
CA THR A 172 -14.73 13.14 12.49
C THR A 172 -16.16 12.63 12.32
N GLY A 173 -17.16 13.47 12.52
CA GLY A 173 -18.54 13.19 12.14
C GLY A 173 -18.88 13.81 10.79
N VAL A 174 -19.71 13.13 10.01
CA VAL A 174 -20.30 13.65 8.78
C VAL A 174 -21.82 13.67 8.91
N ASP A 175 -22.42 14.84 8.73
CA ASP A 175 -23.87 15.08 8.76
C ASP A 175 -24.47 14.86 7.36
N HIS A 176 -25.24 13.78 7.17
CA HIS A 176 -25.69 13.39 5.83
C HIS A 176 -26.76 14.34 5.27
N VAL A 177 -27.54 15.00 6.13
CA VAL A 177 -28.51 15.99 5.64
C VAL A 177 -27.79 17.21 5.08
N ALA A 178 -26.72 17.67 5.75
CA ALA A 178 -25.93 18.79 5.25
C ALA A 178 -25.10 18.38 4.01
N ALA A 179 -24.57 17.15 3.99
CA ALA A 179 -23.75 16.65 2.89
C ALA A 179 -24.57 16.37 1.61
N CYS A 180 -25.70 15.69 1.74
CA CYS A 180 -26.43 15.14 0.59
C CYS A 180 -27.95 15.26 0.69
N SER A 181 -28.48 16.06 1.62
CA SER A 181 -29.93 16.17 1.85
C SER A 181 -30.58 14.81 2.14
N ASP A 182 -29.88 13.96 2.91
CA ASP A 182 -30.31 12.59 3.21
C ASP A 182 -31.75 12.52 3.75
N PRO A 183 -32.68 11.84 3.05
CA PRO A 183 -34.07 11.70 3.48
C PRO A 183 -34.24 10.87 4.75
N ASP A 184 -33.24 10.06 5.11
CA ASP A 184 -33.25 9.26 6.33
C ASP A 184 -32.76 10.03 7.55
N ALA A 185 -32.24 11.26 7.37
CA ALA A 185 -31.66 12.11 8.41
C ALA A 185 -30.49 11.47 9.17
N GLY A 186 -29.57 10.83 8.44
CA GLY A 186 -28.41 10.13 8.97
C GLY A 186 -27.21 10.99 9.35
N ALA A 187 -26.25 10.33 9.99
CA ALA A 187 -24.89 10.78 10.17
C ALA A 187 -23.93 9.58 10.18
N SER A 188 -22.64 9.82 10.01
CA SER A 188 -21.60 8.79 10.17
C SER A 188 -20.37 9.30 10.91
N LEU A 189 -19.60 8.40 11.49
CA LEU A 189 -18.35 8.68 12.18
C LEU A 189 -17.16 8.05 11.45
N TRP A 190 -16.07 8.80 11.39
CA TRP A 190 -14.86 8.48 10.66
C TRP A 190 -13.62 8.88 11.45
N SER A 191 -12.52 8.22 11.14
CA SER A 191 -11.19 8.54 11.68
C SER A 191 -11.16 8.68 13.20
N LEU A 192 -11.88 7.78 13.89
CA LEU A 192 -11.78 7.61 15.34
C LEU A 192 -10.38 7.06 15.66
N ALA A 193 -9.57 7.86 16.34
CA ALA A 193 -8.24 7.45 16.77
C ALA A 193 -7.96 7.92 18.19
N VAL A 194 -7.23 7.10 18.92
CA VAL A 194 -6.77 7.35 20.29
C VAL A 194 -5.26 7.25 20.31
N ASP A 195 -4.58 8.19 20.97
CA ASP A 195 -3.13 8.17 21.14
C ASP A 195 -2.71 6.87 21.84
N PRO A 196 -1.86 6.02 21.22
CA PRO A 196 -1.40 4.77 21.84
C PRO A 196 -0.54 5.01 23.10
N GLN A 197 0.00 6.21 23.27
CA GLN A 197 0.75 6.62 24.47
C GLN A 197 -0.14 7.30 25.52
N GLY A 198 -1.43 7.48 25.23
CA GLY A 198 -2.39 8.10 26.14
C GLY A 198 -2.56 7.28 27.42
N THR A 199 -2.53 7.94 28.57
CA THR A 199 -2.63 7.29 29.90
C THR A 199 -4.07 7.15 30.39
N ARG A 200 -5.03 7.78 29.71
CA ARG A 200 -6.45 7.77 30.11
C ARG A 200 -7.22 6.65 29.40
N PRO A 201 -7.91 5.77 30.13
CA PRO A 201 -8.81 4.78 29.50
C PRO A 201 -10.10 5.43 28.99
N GLY A 202 -10.78 4.78 28.04
CA GLY A 202 -12.13 5.17 27.61
C GLY A 202 -12.22 6.36 26.66
N VAL A 203 -11.10 6.85 26.11
CA VAL A 203 -11.07 7.99 25.16
C VAL A 203 -11.99 7.73 23.95
N GLY A 204 -11.87 6.55 23.33
CA GLY A 204 -12.67 6.19 22.16
C GLY A 204 -14.18 6.15 22.46
N GLU A 205 -14.56 5.52 23.57
CA GLU A 205 -15.95 5.50 24.04
C GLU A 205 -16.50 6.92 24.29
N ALA A 206 -15.72 7.78 24.96
CA ALA A 206 -16.12 9.16 25.24
C ALA A 206 -16.32 9.98 23.95
N LEU A 207 -15.44 9.83 22.96
CA LEU A 207 -15.55 10.49 21.66
C LEU A 207 -16.80 10.05 20.91
N VAL A 208 -17.07 8.74 20.82
CA VAL A 208 -18.24 8.21 20.10
C VAL A 208 -19.54 8.66 20.77
N ARG A 209 -19.66 8.55 22.09
CA ARG A 209 -20.86 9.01 22.83
C ARG A 209 -21.09 10.51 22.65
N ALA A 210 -20.03 11.31 22.75
CA ALA A 210 -20.13 12.76 22.58
C ALA A 210 -20.50 13.17 21.15
N LEU A 211 -20.07 12.41 20.14
CA LEU A 211 -20.44 12.63 18.75
C LEU A 211 -21.91 12.26 18.52
N ALA A 212 -22.32 11.07 18.97
CA ALA A 212 -23.70 10.60 18.91
C ALA A 212 -24.66 11.58 19.60
N ALA A 213 -24.30 12.10 20.79
CA ALA A 213 -25.12 13.06 21.52
C ALA A 213 -25.32 14.38 20.75
N ARG A 214 -24.27 14.86 20.07
CA ARG A 214 -24.36 16.07 19.22
C ARG A 214 -25.27 15.83 18.02
N PHE A 215 -25.15 14.70 17.32
CA PHE A 215 -26.03 14.39 16.20
C PHE A 215 -27.48 14.13 16.63
N ARG A 216 -27.71 13.51 17.79
CA ARG A 216 -29.04 13.39 18.38
C ARG A 216 -29.66 14.75 18.65
N THR A 217 -28.89 15.70 19.18
CA THR A 217 -29.32 17.09 19.41
C THR A 217 -29.67 17.80 18.10
N ARG A 218 -28.94 17.52 17.02
CA ARG A 218 -29.26 17.96 15.65
C ARG A 218 -30.45 17.23 15.03
N GLY A 219 -31.10 16.31 15.76
CA GLY A 219 -32.26 15.57 15.29
C GLY A 219 -31.96 14.49 14.24
N ARG A 220 -30.71 14.02 14.16
CA ARG A 220 -30.36 12.88 13.29
C ARG A 220 -30.97 11.58 13.85
N SER A 221 -31.29 10.65 12.96
CA SER A 221 -31.97 9.39 13.27
C SER A 221 -30.99 8.28 13.67
N TYR A 222 -29.84 8.20 13.00
CA TYR A 222 -28.82 7.19 13.23
C TYR A 222 -27.38 7.74 13.11
N LEU A 223 -26.42 6.96 13.60
CA LEU A 223 -24.98 7.18 13.39
C LEU A 223 -24.33 5.90 12.87
N ASP A 224 -23.74 5.95 11.68
CA ASP A 224 -23.06 4.82 11.04
C ASP A 224 -21.53 4.89 11.17
N LEU A 225 -20.89 3.74 11.03
CA LEU A 225 -19.43 3.62 10.92
C LEU A 225 -19.06 2.39 10.10
N SER A 226 -17.87 2.40 9.51
CA SER A 226 -17.24 1.23 8.91
C SER A 226 -16.01 0.84 9.71
N VAL A 227 -15.88 -0.46 10.03
CA VAL A 227 -14.76 -1.04 10.77
C VAL A 227 -14.26 -2.30 10.07
N MET A 228 -12.95 -2.52 10.03
CA MET A 228 -12.37 -3.74 9.45
C MET A 228 -12.93 -4.99 10.15
N HIS A 229 -13.27 -6.03 9.37
CA HIS A 229 -13.87 -7.25 9.89
C HIS A 229 -13.03 -8.00 10.94
N ASP A 230 -11.72 -7.77 10.94
CA ASP A 230 -10.73 -8.39 11.83
C ASP A 230 -10.35 -7.49 13.04
N ASN A 231 -10.95 -6.31 13.18
CA ASN A 231 -10.69 -5.41 14.31
C ASN A 231 -11.60 -5.73 15.50
N ALA A 232 -11.31 -6.83 16.20
CA ALA A 232 -12.11 -7.33 17.31
C ALA A 232 -12.27 -6.32 18.47
N GLU A 233 -11.24 -5.53 18.77
CA GLU A 233 -11.27 -4.52 19.84
C GLU A 233 -12.27 -3.40 19.53
N ALA A 234 -12.23 -2.85 18.32
CA ALA A 234 -13.16 -1.79 17.90
C ALA A 234 -14.59 -2.34 17.76
N ILE A 235 -14.76 -3.55 17.21
CA ILE A 235 -16.08 -4.20 17.11
C ILE A 235 -16.71 -4.35 18.50
N ALA A 236 -15.96 -4.86 19.48
CA ALA A 236 -16.45 -5.01 20.86
C ALA A 236 -16.85 -3.67 21.50
N LEU A 237 -16.12 -2.59 21.21
CA LEU A 237 -16.50 -1.24 21.62
C LEU A 237 -17.85 -0.84 21.02
N TYR A 238 -18.05 -1.01 19.71
CA TYR A 238 -19.28 -0.59 19.04
C TYR A 238 -20.50 -1.41 19.49
N GLU A 239 -20.35 -2.72 19.64
CA GLU A 239 -21.40 -3.59 20.19
C GLU A 239 -21.78 -3.17 21.62
N LYS A 240 -20.79 -2.89 22.47
CA LYS A 240 -21.02 -2.36 23.84
C LYS A 240 -21.80 -1.04 23.82
N LEU A 241 -21.58 -0.20 22.82
CA LEU A 241 -22.26 1.08 22.64
C LEU A 241 -23.66 0.96 22.02
N GLY A 242 -24.10 -0.27 21.68
CA GLY A 242 -25.41 -0.54 21.11
C GLY A 242 -25.48 -0.34 19.60
N PHE A 243 -24.34 -0.34 18.90
CA PHE A 243 -24.35 -0.39 17.45
C PHE A 243 -24.71 -1.80 16.98
N GLU A 244 -25.48 -1.87 15.89
CA GLU A 244 -25.89 -3.11 15.24
C GLU A 244 -25.35 -3.16 13.81
N ARG A 245 -24.97 -4.35 13.35
CA ARG A 245 -24.44 -4.53 12.00
C ARG A 245 -25.54 -4.34 10.95
N VAL A 246 -25.24 -3.59 9.90
CA VAL A 246 -26.17 -3.28 8.80
C VAL A 246 -25.59 -3.67 7.43
N PRO A 247 -26.44 -3.98 6.42
CA PRO A 247 -25.99 -4.43 5.10
C PRO A 247 -25.61 -3.25 4.19
N VAL A 248 -24.67 -2.44 4.66
CA VAL A 248 -24.11 -1.30 3.91
C VAL A 248 -22.67 -1.63 3.58
N TYR A 249 -22.31 -1.47 2.30
CA TYR A 249 -21.01 -1.87 1.79
C TYR A 249 -20.19 -0.67 1.32
N CYS A 250 -18.88 -0.84 1.43
CA CYS A 250 -17.88 0.11 0.96
C CYS A 250 -17.22 -0.41 -0.33
N VAL A 251 -17.03 0.46 -1.32
CA VAL A 251 -16.13 0.21 -2.47
C VAL A 251 -15.04 1.25 -2.43
N LYS A 252 -13.81 0.79 -2.69
CA LYS A 252 -12.61 1.63 -2.68
C LYS A 252 -11.78 1.36 -3.91
N ASN A 253 -10.90 2.30 -4.20
CA ASN A 253 -9.88 2.15 -5.24
C ASN A 253 -8.73 1.27 -4.73
N LYS A 254 -8.23 0.40 -5.62
CA LYS A 254 -7.05 -0.44 -5.43
C LYS A 254 -5.83 0.46 -5.54
N ASN A 255 -5.29 0.82 -4.39
CA ASN A 255 -4.14 1.70 -4.27
C ASN A 255 -3.15 1.14 -3.23
N PRO A 256 -1.93 1.69 -3.13
CA PRO A 256 -0.94 1.22 -2.16
C PRO A 256 -1.40 1.27 -0.70
N ILE A 257 -2.29 2.21 -0.34
CA ILE A 257 -2.82 2.36 1.02
C ILE A 257 -3.74 1.17 1.37
N ASN A 258 -4.49 0.68 0.38
CA ASN A 258 -5.47 -0.40 0.52
C ASN A 258 -4.90 -1.78 0.13
N GLU A 259 -3.62 -1.88 -0.24
CA GLU A 259 -3.00 -3.09 -0.82
C GLU A 259 -3.35 -4.38 -0.05
N LYS A 260 -3.20 -4.35 1.27
CA LYS A 260 -3.47 -5.49 2.15
C LYS A 260 -4.92 -5.98 2.09
N LEU A 261 -5.85 -5.12 1.69
CA LEU A 261 -7.29 -5.38 1.70
C LEU A 261 -7.78 -6.13 0.46
N TYR A 262 -7.06 -6.04 -0.66
CA TYR A 262 -7.48 -6.65 -1.93
C TYR A 262 -6.49 -7.68 -2.50
N VAL A 263 -5.27 -7.78 -1.95
CA VAL A 263 -4.28 -8.77 -2.38
C VAL A 263 -4.28 -10.04 -1.51
N GLY A 264 -4.81 -9.97 -0.29
CA GLY A 264 -4.80 -11.10 0.65
C GLY A 264 -3.49 -11.23 1.44
N PRO A 265 -3.34 -12.27 2.28
CA PRO A 265 -2.25 -12.41 3.24
C PRO A 265 -0.87 -12.66 2.59
N ASP A 266 0.19 -12.25 3.29
CA ASP A 266 1.59 -12.42 2.86
C ASP A 266 2.04 -13.87 3.06
N SER A 267 2.05 -14.69 2.01
CA SER A 267 2.49 -16.10 2.07
C SER A 267 3.93 -16.33 1.58
N PHE A 268 4.71 -15.26 1.35
CA PHE A 268 5.91 -15.35 0.52
C PHE A 268 7.23 -15.44 1.29
N GLY A 269 7.20 -15.62 2.61
CA GLY A 269 8.34 -15.46 3.56
C GLY A 269 9.66 -16.14 3.15
N GLU A 270 9.60 -17.16 2.30
CA GLU A 270 10.75 -17.94 1.83
C GLU A 270 11.43 -17.38 0.56
N LEU A 271 10.83 -16.39 -0.13
CA LEU A 271 11.45 -15.76 -1.30
C LEU A 271 12.70 -14.97 -0.92
N ASN A 272 13.75 -15.08 -1.75
CA ASN A 272 14.93 -14.25 -1.61
C ASN A 272 14.66 -12.76 -1.89
N VAL A 273 15.61 -11.90 -1.51
CA VAL A 273 15.46 -10.44 -1.59
C VAL A 273 15.14 -9.92 -3.01
N TYR A 274 15.66 -10.56 -4.06
CA TYR A 274 15.44 -10.12 -5.44
C TYR A 274 14.01 -10.41 -5.89
N ALA A 275 13.52 -11.62 -5.62
CA ALA A 275 12.13 -11.98 -5.88
C ALA A 275 11.17 -11.14 -5.02
N ARG A 276 11.53 -10.90 -3.75
CA ARG A 276 10.74 -10.11 -2.80
C ARG A 276 10.45 -8.71 -3.29
N ILE A 277 11.47 -7.98 -3.74
CA ILE A 277 11.33 -6.59 -4.24
C ILE A 277 10.32 -6.54 -5.40
N LEU A 278 10.38 -7.51 -6.31
CA LEU A 278 9.47 -7.58 -7.46
C LEU A 278 8.04 -7.97 -7.05
N VAL A 279 7.90 -8.93 -6.14
CA VAL A 279 6.59 -9.38 -5.63
C VAL A 279 5.88 -8.28 -4.87
N ASP A 280 6.58 -7.60 -3.95
CA ASP A 280 5.99 -6.52 -3.16
C ASP A 280 5.54 -5.36 -4.07
N GLU A 281 6.36 -4.98 -5.05
CA GLU A 281 6.00 -3.95 -6.02
C GLU A 281 4.86 -4.38 -6.96
N ALA A 282 4.80 -5.66 -7.33
CA ALA A 282 3.69 -6.22 -8.12
C ALA A 282 2.35 -6.10 -7.35
N ARG A 283 2.34 -6.49 -6.08
CA ARG A 283 1.15 -6.41 -5.22
C ARG A 283 0.68 -4.97 -5.01
N ARG A 284 1.62 -4.06 -4.76
CA ARG A 284 1.35 -2.61 -4.67
C ARG A 284 0.67 -2.05 -5.92
N ARG A 285 0.96 -2.63 -7.09
CA ARG A 285 0.34 -2.29 -8.38
C ARG A 285 -0.91 -3.11 -8.73
N GLY A 286 -1.37 -3.97 -7.83
CA GLY A 286 -2.52 -4.85 -8.06
C GLY A 286 -2.27 -5.98 -9.07
N ILE A 287 -1.00 -6.29 -9.34
CA ILE A 287 -0.60 -7.44 -10.16
C ILE A 287 -0.68 -8.69 -9.27
N GLY A 288 -1.41 -9.70 -9.73
CA GLY A 288 -1.55 -10.97 -9.02
C GLY A 288 -0.22 -11.70 -8.95
N VAL A 289 0.10 -12.26 -7.78
CA VAL A 289 1.33 -13.02 -7.53
C VAL A 289 0.98 -14.43 -7.08
N GLU A 290 1.54 -15.42 -7.76
CA GLU A 290 1.47 -16.83 -7.36
C GLU A 290 2.91 -17.34 -7.20
N VAL A 291 3.30 -17.74 -5.99
CA VAL A 291 4.61 -18.38 -5.78
C VAL A 291 4.51 -19.84 -6.19
N LEU A 292 5.37 -20.24 -7.12
CA LEU A 292 5.41 -21.59 -7.69
C LEU A 292 6.40 -22.47 -6.92
N ASP A 293 7.56 -21.91 -6.56
CA ASP A 293 8.60 -22.54 -5.76
C ASP A 293 9.47 -21.46 -5.12
N ALA A 294 9.29 -21.25 -3.81
CA ALA A 294 10.01 -20.19 -3.10
C ALA A 294 11.52 -20.47 -2.98
N GLY A 295 11.89 -21.73 -2.74
CA GLY A 295 13.28 -22.16 -2.54
C GLY A 295 14.15 -21.95 -3.78
N HIS A 296 13.57 -22.11 -4.97
CA HIS A 296 14.24 -21.81 -6.25
C HIS A 296 13.88 -20.43 -6.82
N GLY A 297 13.12 -19.62 -6.08
CA GLY A 297 12.77 -18.24 -6.44
C GLY A 297 11.79 -18.11 -7.61
N PHE A 298 10.97 -19.12 -7.90
CA PHE A 298 9.97 -19.07 -8.97
C PHE A 298 8.63 -18.50 -8.50
N PHE A 299 8.13 -17.52 -9.25
CA PHE A 299 6.82 -16.92 -9.06
C PHE A 299 6.21 -16.51 -10.40
N ARG A 300 4.89 -16.40 -10.44
CA ARG A 300 4.11 -15.98 -11.61
C ARG A 300 3.41 -14.66 -11.30
N LEU A 301 3.58 -13.69 -12.20
CA LEU A 301 2.86 -12.43 -12.18
C LEU A 301 1.68 -12.51 -13.14
N SER A 302 0.52 -12.01 -12.74
CA SER A 302 -0.73 -12.07 -13.51
C SER A 302 -1.43 -10.71 -13.57
N LEU A 303 -1.72 -10.21 -14.77
CA LEU A 303 -2.47 -8.97 -14.96
C LEU A 303 -3.31 -9.04 -16.25
N GLY A 304 -4.61 -8.76 -16.16
CA GLY A 304 -5.49 -8.66 -17.33
C GLY A 304 -5.52 -9.93 -18.20
N GLY A 305 -5.44 -11.11 -17.58
CA GLY A 305 -5.40 -12.40 -18.29
C GLY A 305 -4.06 -12.77 -18.91
N ARG A 306 -3.04 -11.91 -18.79
CA ARG A 306 -1.66 -12.22 -19.16
C ARG A 306 -0.90 -12.68 -17.94
N THR A 307 0.03 -13.61 -18.15
CA THR A 307 0.92 -14.10 -17.13
C THR A 307 2.36 -14.02 -17.61
N ILE A 308 3.28 -13.83 -16.66
CA ILE A 308 4.72 -13.97 -16.89
C ILE A 308 5.33 -14.72 -15.72
N THR A 309 6.08 -15.77 -16.02
CA THR A 309 6.83 -16.51 -15.00
C THR A 309 8.19 -15.86 -14.79
N CYS A 310 8.57 -15.71 -13.54
CA CYS A 310 9.83 -15.15 -13.09
C CYS A 310 10.63 -16.17 -12.27
N ARG A 311 11.95 -16.04 -12.34
CA ARG A 311 12.90 -16.70 -11.43
C ARG A 311 13.83 -15.62 -10.88
N GLU A 312 13.62 -15.23 -9.63
CA GLU A 312 14.25 -14.03 -9.07
C GLU A 312 13.97 -12.80 -9.96
N SER A 313 15.02 -12.10 -10.43
CA SER A 313 14.90 -10.97 -11.36
C SER A 313 14.83 -11.38 -12.84
N LEU A 314 14.88 -12.67 -13.16
CA LEU A 314 14.71 -13.16 -14.53
C LEU A 314 13.22 -13.33 -14.83
N SER A 315 12.87 -13.19 -16.11
CA SER A 315 11.53 -13.49 -16.61
C SER A 315 11.60 -14.33 -17.88
N GLU A 316 10.46 -14.87 -18.33
CA GLU A 316 10.35 -15.56 -19.62
C GLU A 316 10.78 -14.72 -20.82
N LEU A 317 10.89 -13.39 -20.67
CA LEU A 317 11.41 -12.49 -21.71
C LEU A 317 12.93 -12.58 -21.86
N THR A 318 13.64 -13.10 -20.85
CA THR A 318 15.07 -13.40 -20.95
C THR A 318 15.28 -14.73 -21.66
N SER A 319 15.54 -14.68 -22.97
CA SER A 319 15.69 -15.90 -23.77
C SER A 319 16.81 -16.83 -23.27
N ALA A 320 16.64 -18.13 -23.50
CA ALA A 320 17.69 -19.12 -23.22
C ALA A 320 19.01 -18.80 -23.94
N ILE A 321 18.95 -18.18 -25.12
CA ILE A 321 20.15 -17.75 -25.87
C ILE A 321 20.86 -16.60 -25.16
N ALA A 322 20.13 -15.61 -24.65
CA ALA A 322 20.71 -14.51 -23.88
C ALA A 322 21.40 -15.03 -22.61
N MET A 323 20.72 -15.89 -21.84
CA MET A 323 21.32 -16.54 -20.67
C MET A 323 22.57 -17.35 -21.03
N SER A 324 22.52 -18.15 -22.11
CA SER A 324 23.66 -18.97 -22.54
C SER A 324 24.86 -18.11 -22.97
N ARG A 325 24.62 -16.94 -23.59
CA ARG A 325 25.69 -16.00 -23.96
C ARG A 325 26.33 -15.37 -22.73
N CYS A 326 25.52 -15.00 -21.73
CA CYS A 326 26.00 -14.39 -20.48
C CYS A 326 26.76 -15.37 -19.57
N ASP A 327 26.37 -16.64 -19.54
CA ASP A 327 27.07 -17.67 -18.74
C ASP A 327 28.50 -17.91 -19.21
N ASP A 328 28.75 -17.87 -20.53
CA ASP A 328 30.09 -18.05 -21.10
C ASP A 328 30.78 -16.70 -21.38
N LYS A 329 31.74 -16.35 -20.52
CA LYS A 329 32.49 -15.08 -20.60
C LYS A 329 33.22 -14.90 -21.93
N ARG A 330 33.58 -15.98 -22.62
CA ARG A 330 34.23 -15.92 -23.95
C ARG A 330 33.24 -15.49 -25.02
N VAL A 331 32.02 -16.02 -24.96
CA VAL A 331 30.93 -15.66 -25.87
C VAL A 331 30.52 -14.22 -25.61
N THR A 332 30.30 -13.85 -24.34
CA THR A 332 30.00 -12.48 -23.93
C THR A 332 31.03 -11.50 -24.47
N ARG A 333 32.33 -11.76 -24.26
CA ARG A 333 33.38 -10.88 -24.77
C ARG A 333 33.31 -10.68 -26.28
N ARG A 334 33.16 -11.75 -27.06
CA ARG A 334 33.06 -11.65 -28.53
C ARG A 334 31.87 -10.78 -28.95
N VAL A 335 30.70 -11.03 -28.37
CA VAL A 335 29.48 -10.23 -28.65
C VAL A 335 29.70 -8.75 -28.36
N LEU A 336 30.35 -8.41 -27.24
CA LEU A 336 30.63 -7.02 -26.87
C LEU A 336 31.72 -6.39 -27.76
N THR A 337 32.78 -7.13 -28.10
CA THR A 337 33.81 -6.67 -29.04
C THR A 337 33.24 -6.39 -30.43
N ASP A 338 32.41 -7.30 -30.95
CA ASP A 338 31.76 -7.15 -32.27
C ASP A 338 30.80 -5.95 -32.30
N ALA A 339 30.24 -5.57 -31.15
CA ALA A 339 29.45 -4.36 -30.98
C ALA A 339 30.31 -3.07 -30.82
N GLY A 340 31.64 -3.17 -30.91
CA GLY A 340 32.56 -2.04 -30.84
C GLY A 340 33.02 -1.65 -29.43
N LEU A 341 32.70 -2.44 -28.40
CA LEU A 341 33.13 -2.16 -27.04
C LEU A 341 34.59 -2.57 -26.81
N ARG A 342 35.32 -1.74 -26.08
CA ARG A 342 36.71 -2.04 -25.67
C ARG A 342 36.68 -3.05 -24.54
N MET A 343 37.10 -4.27 -24.83
CA MET A 343 37.18 -5.35 -23.86
C MET A 343 38.64 -5.63 -23.48
N PRO A 344 38.93 -6.02 -22.24
CA PRO A 344 40.27 -6.46 -21.82
C PRO A 344 40.84 -7.53 -22.76
N GLU A 345 42.15 -7.49 -23.00
CA GLU A 345 42.83 -8.59 -23.69
C GLU A 345 42.73 -9.87 -22.84
N GLN A 346 42.39 -10.99 -23.47
CA GLN A 346 42.29 -12.28 -22.76
C GLN A 346 42.75 -13.43 -23.65
N MET A 347 43.20 -14.51 -23.03
CA MET A 347 43.53 -15.77 -23.67
C MET A 347 42.99 -16.97 -22.87
N LEU A 348 42.80 -18.10 -23.53
CA LEU A 348 42.57 -19.37 -22.83
C LEU A 348 43.87 -19.83 -22.16
N ALA A 349 43.73 -20.41 -20.96
CA ALA A 349 44.83 -21.04 -20.26
C ALA A 349 45.38 -22.19 -21.12
N GLY A 350 46.61 -22.01 -21.61
CA GLY A 350 47.25 -22.91 -22.55
C GLY A 350 48.63 -23.35 -22.06
N ASN A 351 49.59 -23.38 -22.98
CA ASN A 351 50.96 -23.75 -22.64
C ASN A 351 51.67 -22.67 -21.81
N ARG A 352 52.63 -23.11 -20.99
CA ARG A 352 53.41 -22.27 -20.07
C ARG A 352 54.13 -21.10 -20.76
N GLY A 353 54.62 -21.28 -21.98
CA GLY A 353 55.32 -20.24 -22.74
C GLY A 353 54.39 -19.08 -23.10
N ALA A 354 53.20 -19.38 -23.64
CA ALA A 354 52.20 -18.38 -23.97
C ALA A 354 51.70 -17.63 -22.73
N LEU A 355 51.49 -18.34 -21.61
CA LEU A 355 51.15 -17.73 -20.33
C LEU A 355 52.24 -16.78 -19.85
N GLY A 356 53.51 -17.20 -19.90
CA GLY A 356 54.65 -16.37 -19.52
C GLY A 356 54.74 -15.08 -20.36
N ALA A 357 54.55 -15.19 -21.67
CA ALA A 357 54.54 -14.03 -22.57
C ALA A 357 53.38 -13.06 -22.27
N PHE A 358 52.19 -13.58 -21.98
CA PHE A 358 51.02 -12.77 -21.62
C PHE A 358 51.24 -12.02 -20.29
N VAL A 359 51.74 -12.71 -19.27
CA VAL A 359 52.07 -12.10 -17.97
C VAL A 359 53.15 -11.03 -18.12
N ALA A 360 54.20 -11.30 -18.91
CA ALA A 360 55.26 -10.32 -19.16
C ALA A 360 54.75 -9.08 -19.91
N ARG A 361 53.77 -9.23 -20.82
CA ARG A 361 53.19 -8.12 -21.58
C ARG A 361 52.34 -7.19 -20.71
N HIS A 362 51.43 -7.75 -19.90
CA HIS A 362 50.45 -6.95 -19.15
C HIS A 362 50.90 -6.63 -17.72
N GLY A 363 51.86 -7.37 -17.16
CA GLY A 363 52.42 -7.20 -15.81
C GLY A 363 51.48 -7.60 -14.67
N ARG A 364 50.17 -7.40 -14.82
CA ARG A 364 49.12 -7.78 -13.87
C ARG A 364 47.97 -8.45 -14.63
N VAL A 365 47.58 -9.64 -14.18
CA VAL A 365 46.54 -10.44 -14.84
C VAL A 365 45.50 -10.98 -13.86
N VAL A 366 44.35 -11.36 -14.41
CA VAL A 366 43.23 -12.00 -13.73
C VAL A 366 43.06 -13.41 -14.30
N VAL A 367 42.84 -14.39 -13.42
CA VAL A 367 42.47 -15.76 -13.80
C VAL A 367 41.04 -16.03 -13.37
N LYS A 368 40.20 -16.50 -14.30
CA LYS A 368 38.78 -16.78 -14.05
C LYS A 368 38.29 -18.00 -14.84
N PRO A 369 37.37 -18.82 -14.31
CA PRO A 369 36.70 -19.84 -15.10
C PRO A 369 35.84 -19.19 -16.20
N ALA A 370 35.78 -19.81 -17.37
CA ALA A 370 35.02 -19.30 -18.51
C ALA A 370 33.52 -19.22 -18.23
N ARG A 371 33.00 -20.17 -17.42
CA ARG A 371 31.61 -20.23 -16.96
C ARG A 371 31.51 -20.14 -15.44
N GLY A 372 30.34 -19.74 -14.96
CA GLY A 372 30.03 -19.67 -13.53
C GLY A 372 29.94 -18.25 -12.97
N GLU A 373 29.38 -18.18 -11.76
CA GLU A 373 28.80 -16.97 -11.18
C GLU A 373 29.50 -16.53 -9.87
N GLN A 374 29.13 -15.34 -9.39
CA GLN A 374 29.48 -14.82 -8.06
C GLN A 374 30.99 -14.73 -7.76
N GLY A 375 31.83 -14.63 -8.80
CA GLY A 375 33.29 -14.54 -8.62
C GLY A 375 33.96 -15.81 -8.11
N ARG A 376 33.25 -16.96 -8.09
CA ARG A 376 33.82 -18.24 -7.65
C ARG A 376 34.95 -18.65 -8.59
N GLY A 377 36.11 -18.99 -8.01
CA GLY A 377 37.30 -19.36 -8.77
C GLY A 377 38.02 -18.20 -9.46
N VAL A 378 37.64 -16.96 -9.21
CA VAL A 378 38.34 -15.78 -9.73
C VAL A 378 39.51 -15.42 -8.83
N LYS A 379 40.68 -15.15 -9.44
CA LYS A 379 41.89 -14.65 -8.79
C LYS A 379 42.38 -13.42 -9.55
N VAL A 380 42.57 -12.32 -8.81
CA VAL A 380 42.92 -11.01 -9.37
C VAL A 380 44.33 -10.59 -8.92
N ASP A 381 44.93 -9.65 -9.64
CA ASP A 381 46.25 -9.06 -9.38
C ASP A 381 47.39 -10.07 -9.28
N LEU A 382 47.43 -11.02 -10.22
CA LEU A 382 48.51 -11.99 -10.34
C LEU A 382 49.65 -11.38 -11.16
N ARG A 383 50.88 -11.50 -10.67
CA ARG A 383 52.04 -10.74 -11.19
C ARG A 383 53.16 -11.61 -11.74
N ASN A 384 53.12 -12.91 -11.48
CA ASN A 384 54.12 -13.84 -12.00
C ASN A 384 53.49 -15.14 -12.48
N LEU A 385 54.25 -15.89 -13.27
CA LEU A 385 53.78 -17.11 -13.93
C LEU A 385 53.37 -18.20 -12.93
N ALA A 386 54.10 -18.34 -11.81
CA ALA A 386 53.81 -19.36 -10.81
C ALA A 386 52.45 -19.11 -10.12
N GLU A 387 52.15 -17.85 -9.79
CA GLU A 387 50.83 -17.44 -9.27
C GLU A 387 49.71 -17.75 -10.26
N VAL A 388 49.93 -17.46 -11.54
CA VAL A 388 48.95 -17.72 -12.61
C VAL A 388 48.67 -19.20 -12.77
N GLU A 389 49.71 -20.05 -12.80
CA GLU A 389 49.54 -21.51 -12.89
C GLU A 389 48.77 -22.08 -11.70
N HIS A 390 49.09 -21.61 -10.49
CA HIS A 390 48.37 -22.01 -9.28
C HIS A 390 46.89 -21.58 -9.33
N ALA A 391 46.63 -20.35 -9.76
CA ALA A 391 45.28 -19.83 -9.93
C ALA A 391 44.48 -20.61 -10.99
N ILE A 392 45.12 -21.01 -12.09
CA ILE A 392 44.49 -21.83 -13.15
C ILE A 392 44.07 -23.18 -12.57
N ALA A 393 44.95 -23.85 -11.82
CA ALA A 393 44.61 -25.13 -11.19
C ALA A 393 43.42 -25.00 -10.22
N GLY A 394 43.31 -23.88 -9.49
CA GLY A 394 42.16 -23.57 -8.64
C GLY A 394 40.88 -23.31 -9.45
N ALA A 395 40.95 -22.52 -10.52
CA ALA A 395 39.82 -22.18 -11.38
C ALA A 395 39.26 -23.40 -12.13
N ARG A 396 40.13 -24.36 -12.50
CA ARG A 396 39.74 -25.61 -13.18
C ARG A 396 38.79 -26.49 -12.37
N ARG A 397 38.71 -26.31 -11.05
CA ARG A 397 37.73 -26.99 -10.19
C ARG A 397 36.29 -26.54 -10.47
N PHE A 398 36.10 -25.40 -11.13
CA PHE A 398 34.79 -24.82 -11.44
C PHE A 398 34.44 -24.93 -12.92
N CYS A 399 35.42 -24.82 -13.82
CA CYS A 399 35.22 -24.94 -15.27
C CYS A 399 36.53 -25.41 -15.91
N GLU A 400 36.45 -26.38 -16.82
CA GLU A 400 37.63 -26.88 -17.55
C GLU A 400 38.33 -25.77 -18.34
N ASP A 401 37.53 -24.93 -18.99
CA ASP A 401 37.98 -23.75 -19.70
C ASP A 401 38.29 -22.62 -18.72
N VAL A 402 39.57 -22.24 -18.62
CA VAL A 402 40.04 -21.12 -17.79
C VAL A 402 40.56 -20.00 -18.67
N ILE A 403 40.24 -18.77 -18.29
CA ILE A 403 40.63 -17.54 -18.98
C ILE A 403 41.71 -16.83 -18.16
N VAL A 404 42.74 -16.33 -18.85
CA VAL A 404 43.70 -15.36 -18.32
C VAL A 404 43.44 -14.03 -19.04
N GLU A 405 43.16 -12.98 -18.29
CA GLU A 405 42.74 -11.66 -18.79
C GLU A 405 43.66 -10.58 -18.21
N GLU A 406 43.90 -9.49 -18.94
CA GLU A 406 44.63 -8.36 -18.38
C GLU A 406 43.85 -7.73 -17.20
N LEU A 407 44.58 -7.25 -16.19
CA LEU A 407 43.96 -6.48 -15.13
C LEU A 407 43.88 -5.01 -15.55
N VAL A 408 42.66 -4.51 -15.73
CA VAL A 408 42.40 -3.09 -15.99
C VAL A 408 42.18 -2.36 -14.65
N PRO A 409 42.99 -1.36 -14.30
CA PRO A 409 42.76 -0.55 -13.10
C PRO A 409 41.61 0.42 -13.32
N GLY A 410 40.78 0.60 -12.30
CA GLY A 410 39.65 1.55 -12.35
C GLY A 410 38.58 1.22 -11.32
N GLU A 411 37.45 1.90 -11.44
CA GLU A 411 36.27 1.66 -10.62
C GLU A 411 35.36 0.62 -11.28
N ASP A 412 34.89 -0.35 -10.50
CA ASP A 412 33.89 -1.34 -10.95
C ASP A 412 32.49 -0.70 -10.88
N LEU A 413 31.95 -0.34 -12.04
CA LEU A 413 30.61 0.23 -12.19
C LEU A 413 29.61 -0.84 -12.62
N ARG A 414 28.62 -1.12 -11.75
CA ARG A 414 27.48 -1.97 -12.08
C ARG A 414 26.37 -1.14 -12.69
N ILE A 415 26.00 -1.44 -13.92
CA ILE A 415 24.94 -0.74 -14.66
C ILE A 415 23.70 -1.65 -14.77
N VAL A 416 22.53 -1.11 -14.47
CA VAL A 416 21.24 -1.79 -14.67
C VAL A 416 20.58 -1.20 -15.91
N VAL A 417 20.28 -2.06 -16.88
CA VAL A 417 19.59 -1.69 -18.12
C VAL A 417 18.23 -2.38 -18.16
N ILE A 418 17.16 -1.60 -18.31
CA ILE A 418 15.78 -2.08 -18.44
C ILE A 418 15.17 -1.36 -19.64
N ASP A 419 14.48 -2.09 -20.52
CA ASP A 419 13.81 -1.54 -21.70
C ASP A 419 14.70 -0.59 -22.52
N HIS A 420 15.92 -1.06 -22.82
CA HIS A 420 16.93 -0.30 -23.57
C HIS A 420 17.44 0.99 -22.91
N GLN A 421 17.12 1.24 -21.64
CA GLN A 421 17.55 2.42 -20.90
C GLN A 421 18.42 2.06 -19.69
N VAL A 422 19.44 2.87 -19.42
CA VAL A 422 20.20 2.79 -18.16
C VAL A 422 19.34 3.41 -17.05
N VAL A 423 18.86 2.58 -16.12
CA VAL A 423 17.97 3.02 -15.04
C VAL A 423 18.70 3.27 -13.72
N ALA A 424 19.86 2.65 -13.53
CA ALA A 424 20.70 2.83 -12.35
C ALA A 424 22.15 2.45 -12.64
N ALA A 425 23.08 3.06 -11.90
CA ALA A 425 24.47 2.66 -11.87
C ALA A 425 25.00 2.77 -10.43
N ALA A 426 25.88 1.86 -10.03
CA ALA A 426 26.50 1.87 -8.70
C ALA A 426 27.95 1.43 -8.76
N THR A 427 28.84 2.13 -8.05
CA THR A 427 30.23 1.73 -7.86
C THR A 427 30.32 0.64 -6.79
N ARG A 428 31.16 -0.37 -7.02
CA ARG A 428 31.42 -1.43 -6.03
C ARG A 428 32.74 -1.18 -5.33
N SER A 429 32.67 -0.84 -4.04
CA SER A 429 33.83 -0.70 -3.18
C SER A 429 34.04 -1.98 -2.36
N PRO A 430 35.29 -2.42 -2.13
CA PRO A 430 35.60 -3.46 -1.16
C PRO A 430 35.10 -3.09 0.24
N ALA A 431 34.78 -4.08 1.08
CA ALA A 431 34.47 -3.83 2.48
C ALA A 431 35.65 -3.15 3.17
N GLN A 432 35.40 -1.98 3.77
CA GLN A 432 36.39 -1.18 4.48
C GLN A 432 35.77 -0.71 5.80
N VAL A 433 36.60 -0.64 6.84
CA VAL A 433 36.22 -0.06 8.14
C VAL A 433 37.13 1.14 8.39
N THR A 434 36.54 2.27 8.74
CA THR A 434 37.27 3.45 9.21
C THR A 434 37.04 3.53 10.72
N GLY A 435 38.10 3.42 11.51
CA GLY A 435 38.02 3.66 12.95
C GLY A 435 37.80 5.14 13.24
N ASP A 436 36.93 5.45 14.19
CA ASP A 436 36.61 6.81 14.65
C ASP A 436 37.44 7.28 15.85
N GLY A 437 38.27 6.40 16.43
CA GLY A 437 39.17 6.70 17.55
C GLY A 437 38.85 5.87 18.77
#